data_AF-A0A8C3Q5J8-F1
#
_entry.id   AF-A0A8C3Q5J8-F1
#
_cell.length_a   1.000
_cell.length_b   1.000
_cell.length_c   1.000
_cell.angle_alpha   90.00
_cell.angle_beta   90.00
_cell.angle_gamma   90.00
#
_symmetry.space_group_name_H-M   'P 1'
#
loop_
_entity.id
_entity.type
_entity.pdbx_description
1 polymer ?
#
loop_
_entity_poly.entity_id
_entity_poly.type
_entity_poly.pdbx_seq_one_letter_code
_entity_poly.pdbx_strand_id
1 'polypeptide(L)'
;MAGGARRLYRRILQLHRALPPALRDLGDRYVKEEFRRHRAAGPAEAQRFLREWENYAALIQQQINDDKQNLREKAVYGIQLTEENLNDFRDEQIGQLKELMDEATKPHKKITISKDSEYKT
;
A
#
# COMPACT_ATOMS: atom_id res chain seq x y z
N MET A 1 -17.83 -10.26 16.62
CA MET A 1 -17.11 -9.15 15.95
C MET A 1 -15.58 -9.29 16.02
N ALA A 2 -14.93 -9.41 17.18
CA ALA A 2 -13.46 -9.40 17.30
C ALA A 2 -12.69 -10.52 16.55
N GLY A 3 -13.30 -11.70 16.38
CA GLY A 3 -12.68 -12.82 15.68
C GLY A 3 -12.49 -12.60 14.17
N GLY A 4 -13.40 -11.85 13.52
CA GLY A 4 -13.31 -11.53 12.09
C GLY A 4 -12.15 -10.59 11.79
N ALA A 5 -12.06 -9.49 12.53
CA ALA A 5 -11.00 -8.49 12.39
C ALA A 5 -9.59 -9.08 12.53
N ARG A 6 -9.38 -9.95 13.54
CA ARG A 6 -8.08 -10.60 13.75
C ARG A 6 -7.70 -11.56 12.62
N ARG A 7 -8.65 -12.29 12.06
CA ARG A 7 -8.40 -13.18 10.91
C ARG A 7 -8.06 -12.36 9.67
N LEU A 8 -8.82 -11.31 9.38
CA LEU A 8 -8.58 -10.43 8.25
C LEU A 8 -7.20 -9.76 8.32
N TYR A 9 -6.85 -9.21 9.49
CA TYR A 9 -5.54 -8.62 9.75
C TYR A 9 -4.39 -9.59 9.43
N ARG A 10 -4.47 -10.84 9.93
CA ARG A 10 -3.44 -11.86 9.66
C ARG A 10 -3.39 -12.25 8.18
N ARG A 11 -4.54 -12.36 7.53
CA ARG A 11 -4.64 -12.68 6.10
C ARG A 11 -3.94 -11.61 5.27
N ILE A 12 -4.20 -10.33 5.54
CA ILE A 12 -3.57 -9.22 4.82
C ILE A 12 -2.04 -9.27 4.98
N LEU A 13 -1.53 -9.40 6.20
CA LEU A 13 -0.08 -9.50 6.43
C LEU A 13 0.55 -10.73 5.77
N GLN A 14 -0.21 -11.82 5.59
CA GLN A 14 0.27 -12.98 4.85
C GLN A 14 0.34 -12.69 3.34
N LEU A 15 -0.66 -12.03 2.78
CA LEU A 15 -0.66 -11.61 1.37
C LEU A 15 0.51 -10.67 1.06
N HIS A 16 0.79 -9.70 1.94
CA HIS A 16 1.89 -8.76 1.78
C HIS A 16 3.26 -9.41 1.64
N ARG A 17 3.45 -10.65 2.15
CA ARG A 17 4.72 -11.37 1.98
C ARG A 17 5.04 -11.71 0.52
N ALA A 18 4.04 -11.73 -0.34
CA ALA A 18 4.21 -11.95 -1.78
C ALA A 18 4.36 -10.64 -2.57
N LEU A 19 4.27 -9.46 -1.93
CA LEU A 19 4.48 -8.18 -2.59
C LEU A 19 5.98 -7.84 -2.68
N PRO A 20 6.37 -6.97 -3.63
CA PRO A 20 7.70 -6.38 -3.66
C PRO A 20 8.11 -5.78 -2.31
N PRO A 21 9.39 -5.88 -1.89
CA PRO A 21 9.82 -5.50 -0.52
C PRO A 21 9.37 -4.10 -0.08
N ALA A 22 9.55 -3.09 -0.94
CA ALA A 22 9.15 -1.72 -0.61
C ALA A 22 7.63 -1.56 -0.39
N LEU A 23 6.81 -2.26 -1.19
CA LEU A 23 5.35 -2.24 -1.04
C LEU A 23 4.91 -2.98 0.23
N ARG A 24 5.56 -4.11 0.53
CA ARG A 24 5.34 -4.85 1.77
C ARG A 24 5.65 -3.99 2.99
N ASP A 25 6.81 -3.34 3.03
CA ASP A 25 7.25 -2.55 4.18
C ASP A 25 6.36 -1.33 4.43
N LEU A 26 5.89 -0.68 3.36
CA LEU A 26 4.90 0.39 3.44
C LEU A 26 3.54 -0.15 3.91
N GLY A 27 3.04 -1.19 3.27
CA GLY A 27 1.73 -1.78 3.55
C GLY A 27 1.62 -2.36 4.96
N ASP A 28 2.62 -3.10 5.44
CA ASP A 28 2.61 -3.71 6.78
C ASP A 28 2.53 -2.64 7.88
N ARG A 29 3.25 -1.53 7.72
CA ARG A 29 3.19 -0.39 8.65
C ARG A 29 1.80 0.24 8.64
N TYR A 30 1.24 0.49 7.45
CA TYR A 30 -0.07 1.09 7.31
C TYR A 30 -1.19 0.22 7.90
N VAL A 31 -1.23 -1.07 7.56
CA VAL A 31 -2.21 -2.04 8.10
C VAL A 31 -2.17 -2.10 9.62
N LYS A 32 -0.96 -2.13 10.21
CA LYS A 32 -0.79 -2.14 11.67
C LYS A 32 -1.42 -0.91 12.31
N GLU A 33 -1.13 0.27 11.78
CA GLU A 33 -1.64 1.53 12.32
C GLU A 33 -3.16 1.64 12.15
N GLU A 34 -3.70 1.30 10.98
CA GLU A 34 -5.13 1.42 10.72
C GLU A 34 -5.97 0.48 11.58
N PHE A 35 -5.59 -0.79 11.71
CA PHE A 35 -6.28 -1.73 12.61
C PHE A 35 -6.14 -1.34 14.08
N ARG A 36 -5.04 -0.69 14.47
CA ARG A 36 -4.85 -0.17 15.82
C ARG A 36 -5.80 1.01 16.09
N ARG A 37 -5.89 1.96 15.14
CA ARG A 37 -6.76 3.14 15.23
C ARG A 37 -8.24 2.75 15.29
N HIS A 38 -8.65 1.73 14.54
CA HIS A 38 -10.03 1.27 14.47
C HIS A 38 -10.42 0.25 15.54
N ARG A 39 -9.56 -0.02 16.53
CA ARG A 39 -9.84 -1.00 17.60
C ARG A 39 -11.08 -0.65 18.44
N ALA A 40 -11.37 0.65 18.59
CA ALA A 40 -12.48 1.17 19.38
C ALA A 40 -13.59 1.80 18.52
N ALA A 41 -13.59 1.54 17.20
CA ALA A 41 -14.62 2.05 16.29
C ALA A 41 -16.01 1.53 16.67
N GLY A 42 -17.04 2.36 16.44
CA GLY A 42 -18.44 1.97 16.66
C GLY A 42 -18.88 0.84 15.71
N PRO A 43 -19.97 0.11 15.99
CA PRO A 43 -20.35 -1.08 15.21
C PRO A 43 -20.52 -0.84 13.70
N ALA A 44 -21.15 0.27 13.31
CA ALA A 44 -21.39 0.62 11.90
C ALA A 44 -20.08 0.97 11.17
N GLU A 45 -19.22 1.76 11.81
CA GLU A 45 -17.90 2.11 11.29
C GLU A 45 -17.00 0.88 11.19
N ALA A 46 -16.97 0.04 12.23
CA ALA A 46 -16.23 -1.22 12.22
C ALA A 46 -16.71 -2.16 11.11
N GLN A 47 -18.02 -2.21 10.82
CA GLN A 47 -18.55 -3.00 9.70
C GLN A 47 -18.08 -2.48 8.35
N ARG A 48 -18.13 -1.16 8.12
CA ARG A 48 -17.63 -0.53 6.89
C ARG A 48 -16.13 -0.75 6.74
N PHE A 49 -15.37 -0.50 7.80
CA PHE A 49 -13.93 -0.76 7.86
C PHE A 49 -13.61 -2.19 7.45
N LEU A 50 -14.22 -3.20 8.09
CA LEU A 50 -13.94 -4.59 7.77
C LEU A 50 -14.30 -4.97 6.33
N ARG A 51 -15.40 -4.44 5.79
CA ARG A 51 -15.79 -4.64 4.38
C ARG A 51 -14.73 -4.10 3.43
N GLU A 52 -14.26 -2.87 3.63
CA GLU A 52 -13.25 -2.28 2.74
C GLU A 52 -11.91 -3.02 2.84
N TRP A 53 -11.53 -3.48 4.03
CA TRP A 53 -10.32 -4.28 4.19
C TRP A 53 -10.44 -5.70 3.60
N GLU A 54 -11.65 -6.27 3.55
CA GLU A 54 -11.93 -7.52 2.82
C GLU A 54 -11.81 -7.32 1.31
N ASN A 55 -12.35 -6.22 0.77
CA ASN A 55 -12.21 -5.83 -0.63
C ASN A 55 -10.73 -5.65 -1.00
N TYR A 56 -9.97 -4.93 -0.17
CA TYR A 56 -8.53 -4.75 -0.34
C TYR A 56 -7.78 -6.09 -0.36
N ALA A 57 -8.06 -6.99 0.60
CA ALA A 57 -7.42 -8.30 0.65
C ALA A 57 -7.75 -9.16 -0.59
N ALA A 58 -8.97 -9.06 -1.13
CA ALA A 58 -9.37 -9.74 -2.35
C ALA A 58 -8.61 -9.19 -3.57
N LEU A 59 -8.54 -7.87 -3.71
CA LEU A 59 -7.78 -7.19 -4.77
C LEU A 59 -6.31 -7.62 -4.77
N ILE A 60 -5.63 -7.52 -3.63
CA ILE A 60 -4.21 -7.87 -3.53
C ILE A 60 -4.00 -9.35 -3.85
N GLN A 61 -4.88 -10.23 -3.38
CA GLN A 61 -4.81 -11.66 -3.71
C GLN A 61 -4.93 -11.90 -5.22
N GLN A 62 -5.84 -11.21 -5.90
CA GLN A 62 -5.99 -11.29 -7.35
C GLN A 62 -4.71 -10.82 -8.05
N GLN A 63 -4.18 -9.65 -7.70
CA GLN A 63 -2.97 -9.10 -8.33
C GLN A 63 -1.74 -9.98 -8.13
N ILE A 64 -1.60 -10.61 -6.96
CA ILE A 64 -0.55 -11.61 -6.70
C ILE A 64 -0.70 -12.83 -7.61
N ASN A 65 -1.94 -13.26 -7.88
CA ASN A 65 -2.18 -14.40 -8.76
C ASN A 65 -1.89 -14.03 -10.22
N ASP A 66 -2.29 -12.85 -10.65
CA ASP A 66 -2.04 -12.33 -11.99
C ASP A 66 -0.53 -12.17 -12.25
N ASP A 67 0.23 -11.65 -11.29
CA ASP A 67 1.70 -11.56 -11.35
C ASP A 67 2.36 -12.93 -11.54
N LYS A 68 1.90 -13.95 -10.80
CA LYS A 68 2.42 -15.32 -10.94
C LYS A 68 2.15 -15.94 -12.30
N GLN A 69 1.05 -15.55 -12.95
CA GLN A 69 0.68 -16.06 -14.28
C GLN A 69 1.39 -15.29 -15.40
N ASN A 70 1.68 -14.00 -15.20
CA ASN A 70 2.29 -13.13 -16.20
C ASN A 70 3.81 -13.09 -16.07
N LEU A 71 4.49 -14.15 -16.53
CA LEU A 71 5.96 -14.28 -16.46
C LEU A 71 6.76 -13.26 -17.29
N ARG A 72 6.10 -12.49 -18.17
CA ARG A 72 6.75 -11.57 -19.13
C ARG A 72 6.54 -10.09 -18.84
N GLU A 73 5.50 -9.74 -18.11
CA GLU A 73 5.15 -8.33 -17.83
C GLU A 73 5.37 -8.02 -16.36
N LYS A 74 5.84 -6.82 -16.08
CA LYS A 74 6.08 -6.36 -14.71
C LYS A 74 4.72 -6.18 -14.02
N ALA A 75 4.49 -6.88 -12.91
CA ALA A 75 3.27 -6.70 -12.15
C ALA A 75 3.03 -5.26 -11.74
N VAL A 76 1.79 -4.82 -11.95
CA VAL A 76 1.26 -3.54 -11.51
C VAL A 76 0.35 -3.84 -10.32
N TYR A 77 0.71 -3.30 -9.16
CA TYR A 77 -0.10 -3.39 -7.94
C TYR A 77 -0.85 -2.07 -7.71
N GLY A 78 -2.07 -2.18 -7.18
CA GLY A 78 -2.99 -1.05 -6.99
C GLY A 78 -3.99 -0.87 -8.13
N ILE A 79 -4.86 0.13 -7.99
CA ILE A 79 -5.92 0.46 -8.97
C ILE A 79 -5.61 1.84 -9.55
N GLN A 80 -5.85 2.01 -10.86
CA GLN A 80 -5.81 3.33 -11.48
C GLN A 80 -7.06 4.11 -11.07
N LEU A 81 -6.85 5.29 -10.49
CA LEU A 81 -7.95 6.17 -10.10
C LEU A 81 -8.64 6.72 -11.36
N THR A 82 -9.95 6.50 -11.47
CA THR A 82 -10.76 7.07 -12.55
C THR A 82 -11.08 8.53 -12.25
N GLU A 83 -11.53 9.27 -13.27
CA GLU A 83 -12.03 10.64 -13.08
C GLU A 83 -13.17 10.70 -12.05
N GLU A 84 -14.06 9.72 -12.06
CA GLU A 84 -15.11 9.58 -11.05
C GLU A 84 -14.53 9.43 -9.63
N ASN A 85 -13.49 8.63 -9.45
CA ASN A 85 -12.82 8.53 -8.15
C ASN A 85 -12.18 9.85 -7.72
N LEU A 86 -11.64 10.63 -8.67
CA LEU A 86 -11.03 11.92 -8.38
C LEU A 86 -12.07 12.97 -7.96
N ASN A 87 -13.30 12.89 -8.47
CA ASN A 87 -14.40 13.79 -8.10
C ASN A 87 -14.84 13.66 -6.63
N ASP A 88 -14.51 12.55 -5.97
CA ASP A 88 -14.78 12.36 -4.54
C ASP A 88 -13.78 13.10 -3.63
N PHE A 89 -12.70 13.63 -4.18
CA PHE A 89 -11.66 14.35 -3.43
C PHE A 89 -11.90 15.86 -3.45
N ARG A 90 -11.49 16.54 -2.37
CA ARG A 90 -11.37 18.00 -2.37
C ARG A 90 -10.18 18.43 -3.24
N ASP A 91 -10.24 19.65 -3.78
CA ASP A 91 -9.17 20.24 -4.60
C ASP A 91 -7.77 20.14 -3.95
N GLU A 92 -7.68 20.40 -2.64
CA GLU A 92 -6.44 20.27 -1.88
C GLU A 92 -5.89 18.83 -1.88
N GLN A 93 -6.78 17.84 -1.78
CA GLN A 93 -6.40 16.43 -1.78
C GLN A 93 -5.96 15.97 -3.18
N ILE A 94 -6.59 16.51 -4.24
CA ILE A 94 -6.17 16.30 -5.63
C ILE A 94 -4.76 16.87 -5.83
N GLY A 95 -4.50 18.08 -5.31
CA GLY A 95 -3.17 18.68 -5.32
C GLY A 95 -2.12 17.81 -4.64
N GLN A 96 -2.40 17.32 -3.43
CA GLN A 96 -1.50 16.43 -2.68
C GLN A 96 -1.24 15.11 -3.42
N LEU A 97 -2.27 14.53 -4.03
CA LEU A 97 -2.15 13.31 -4.81
C LEU A 97 -1.24 13.53 -6.04
N LYS A 98 -1.38 14.68 -6.70
CA LYS A 98 -0.54 15.08 -7.83
C LYS A 98 0.93 15.24 -7.41
N GLU A 99 1.18 15.94 -6.31
CA GLU A 99 2.52 16.10 -5.74
C GLU A 99 3.17 14.75 -5.41
N LEU A 100 2.39 13.83 -4.81
CA LEU A 100 2.86 12.49 -4.49
C LEU A 100 3.22 11.69 -5.74
N MET A 101 2.39 11.75 -6.78
CA MET A 101 2.67 11.10 -8.07
C MET A 101 3.94 11.65 -8.71
N ASP A 102 4.13 12.96 -8.68
CA ASP A 102 5.31 13.61 -9.25
C ASP A 102 6.57 13.23 -8.48
N GLU A 103 6.51 13.15 -7.15
CA GLU A 103 7.64 12.68 -6.33
C GLU A 103 7.96 11.20 -6.61
N ALA A 104 6.95 10.33 -6.65
CA ALA A 104 7.13 8.90 -6.85
C ALA A 104 7.66 8.51 -8.24
N THR A 105 7.47 9.38 -9.24
CA THR A 105 7.92 9.17 -10.63
C THR A 105 9.28 9.81 -10.95
N LYS A 106 9.90 10.53 -10.00
CA LYS A 106 11.23 11.09 -10.19
C LYS A 106 12.27 10.00 -10.49
N PRO A 107 13.17 10.23 -11.45
CA PRO A 107 14.28 9.32 -11.70
C PRO A 107 15.16 9.23 -10.46
N HIS A 108 15.40 8.01 -9.98
CA HIS A 108 16.17 7.78 -8.76
C HIS A 108 17.62 8.26 -9.00
N LYS A 109 18.00 9.39 -8.40
CA LYS A 109 19.41 9.82 -8.38
C LYS A 109 20.20 8.82 -7.54
N LYS A 110 21.05 8.01 -8.18
CA LYS A 110 22.07 7.24 -7.49
C LYS A 110 22.99 8.23 -6.78
N ILE A 111 22.90 8.31 -5.45
CA ILE A 111 23.89 9.02 -4.65
C ILE A 111 25.16 8.18 -4.72
N THR A 112 26.05 8.49 -5.68
CA THR A 112 27.43 8.00 -5.67
C THR A 112 28.14 8.67 -4.50
N ILE A 113 28.29 7.92 -3.40
CA ILE A 113 29.21 8.31 -2.33
C ILE A 113 30.61 8.09 -2.89
N SER A 114 31.28 9.17 -3.30
CA SER A 114 32.70 9.15 -3.61
C SER A 114 33.46 8.78 -2.34
N LYS A 115 34.17 7.66 -2.40
CA LYS A 115 34.94 7.10 -1.29
C LYS A 115 36.32 7.75 -1.24
N ASP A 116 36.37 9.06 -1.04
CA ASP A 116 37.62 9.78 -0.88
C ASP A 116 37.78 10.22 0.58
N SER A 117 38.32 9.32 1.38
CA SER A 117 39.06 9.68 2.59
C SER A 117 40.01 8.54 2.95
N GLU A 118 41.05 8.38 2.14
CA GLU A 118 42.31 7.79 2.59
C GLU A 118 42.96 8.80 3.55
N TYR A 119 42.78 8.61 4.86
CA TYR A 119 43.67 9.23 5.83
C TYR A 119 45.02 8.51 5.74
N LYS A 120 45.95 9.17 5.05
CA LYS A 120 47.36 8.82 4.98
C LYS A 120 48.00 9.07 6.35
N THR A 121 48.74 8.04 6.80
CA THR A 121 49.68 7.89 7.93
C THR A 121 50.15 9.16 8.64
#